data_AF-A0A9E0W0B9-F1
#
_entry.id   AF-A0A9E0W0B9-F1
#
_cell.length_a   1.000
_cell.length_b   1.000
_cell.length_c   1.000
_cell.angle_alpha   90.00
_cell.angle_beta   90.00
_cell.angle_gamma   90.00
#
_symmetry.space_group_name_H-M   'P 1'
#
loop_
_entity.id
_entity.type
_entity.pdbx_description
1 polymer ?
#
loop_
_entity_poly.entity_id
_entity_poly.type
_entity_poly.pdbx_seq_one_letter_code
_entity_poly.pdbx_strand_id
1 'polypeptide(L)'
;MTLLELVIAVFVLSLGTIAALRSADQAGRALGGEASRVMALEVALNRAEEYRFLGARQAATLPRSVTFGPHQWQLEITEATTRAGFTEATILVRAPDQPGARLVVIAQTEVVR
;
A
#
# COMPACT_ATOMS: atom_id res chain seq x y z
N MET A 1 51.68 15.47 -11.97
CA MET A 1 50.54 16.04 -11.22
C MET A 1 50.25 17.43 -11.72
N THR A 2 49.25 17.55 -12.60
CA THR A 2 48.80 18.83 -13.17
C THR A 2 47.50 19.30 -12.51
N LEU A 3 47.18 20.59 -12.62
CA LEU A 3 45.89 21.13 -12.16
C LEU A 3 44.70 20.41 -12.82
N LEU A 4 44.84 20.04 -14.09
CA LEU A 4 43.83 19.28 -14.82
C LEU A 4 43.58 17.90 -14.18
N GLU A 5 44.65 17.24 -13.73
CA GLU A 5 44.60 15.93 -13.07
C GLU A 5 43.81 16.00 -11.75
N LEU A 6 44.06 17.05 -10.95
CA LEU A 6 43.32 17.30 -9.72
C LEU A 6 41.83 17.57 -9.99
N VAL A 7 41.53 18.40 -11.01
CA VAL A 7 40.15 18.74 -11.38
C VAL A 7 39.40 17.50 -11.84
N ILE A 8 40.02 16.64 -12.65
CA ILE A 8 39.42 15.38 -13.11
C ILE A 8 39.18 14.44 -11.92
N ALA A 9 40.15 14.31 -11.00
CA ALA A 9 40.00 13.45 -9.83
C ALA A 9 38.82 13.89 -8.95
N VAL A 10 38.69 15.18 -8.66
CA VAL A 10 37.56 15.72 -7.88
C VAL A 10 36.25 15.56 -8.63
N PHE A 11 36.24 15.77 -9.96
CA PHE A 11 35.03 15.59 -10.77
C PHE A 11 34.53 14.15 -10.73
N VAL A 12 35.40 13.16 -10.97
CA VAL A 12 35.05 11.74 -10.90
C VAL A 12 34.59 11.35 -9.51
N LEU A 13 35.28 11.81 -8.46
CA LEU A 13 34.88 11.55 -7.07
C LEU A 13 33.48 12.12 -6.79
N SER A 14 33.22 13.36 -7.20
CA SER A 14 31.92 14.01 -6.98
C SER A 14 30.77 13.30 -7.71
N LEU A 15 30.99 12.83 -8.94
CA LEU A 15 30.04 12.01 -9.68
C LEU A 15 29.77 10.68 -8.97
N GLY A 16 30.82 10.02 -8.48
CA GLY A 16 30.72 8.78 -7.71
C GLY A 16 29.92 8.96 -6.43
N THR A 17 30.16 10.03 -5.67
CA THR A 17 29.41 10.34 -4.44
C THR A 17 27.94 10.62 -4.73
N ILE A 18 27.62 11.41 -5.76
CA ILE A 18 26.21 11.69 -6.13
C ILE A 18 25.50 10.42 -6.59
N ALA A 19 26.17 9.58 -7.38
CA ALA A 19 25.61 8.30 -7.84
C ALA A 19 25.34 7.36 -6.65
N ALA A 20 26.28 7.26 -5.70
CA ALA A 20 26.13 6.45 -4.50
C ALA A 20 24.96 6.92 -3.62
N LEU A 21 24.84 8.24 -3.38
CA LEU A 21 23.73 8.80 -2.60
C LEU A 21 22.38 8.54 -3.27
N ARG A 22 22.28 8.78 -4.58
CA ARG A 22 21.04 8.51 -5.33
C ARG A 22 20.65 7.03 -5.32
N SER A 23 21.63 6.13 -5.41
CA SER A 23 21.40 4.69 -5.33
C SER A 23 20.89 4.28 -3.94
N ALA A 24 21.45 4.85 -2.88
CA ALA A 24 20.99 4.62 -1.52
C ALA A 24 19.56 5.15 -1.30
N ASP A 25 19.24 6.34 -1.81
CA ASP A 25 17.88 6.91 -1.74
C ASP A 25 16.84 6.08 -2.52
N GLN A 26 17.25 5.50 -3.66
CA GLN A 26 16.37 4.60 -4.42
C GLN A 26 16.18 3.26 -3.73
N ALA A 27 17.25 2.67 -3.19
CA ALA A 27 17.16 1.43 -2.41
C ALA A 27 16.32 1.63 -1.14
N GLY A 28 16.51 2.74 -0.42
CA GLY A 28 15.73 3.10 0.76
C GLY A 28 14.25 3.30 0.45
N ARG A 29 13.89 3.92 -0.68
CA ARG A 29 12.48 4.06 -1.10
C ARG A 29 11.86 2.74 -1.57
N ALA A 30 12.63 1.92 -2.30
CA ALA A 30 12.15 0.62 -2.77
C ALA A 30 11.96 -0.36 -1.61
N LEU A 31 12.93 -0.45 -0.69
CA LEU A 31 12.89 -1.36 0.46
C LEU A 31 11.99 -0.83 1.58
N GLY A 32 12.01 0.47 1.84
CA GLY A 32 11.22 1.11 2.91
C GLY A 32 9.72 1.14 2.61
N GLY A 33 9.33 1.18 1.33
CA GLY A 33 7.92 1.14 0.94
C GLY A 33 7.30 -0.26 0.87
N GLU A 34 8.12 -1.31 0.70
CA GLU A 34 7.60 -2.66 0.45
C GLU A 34 6.91 -3.25 1.68
N ALA A 35 7.50 -3.09 2.86
CA ALA A 35 6.86 -3.50 4.11
C ALA A 35 5.48 -2.84 4.28
N SER A 36 5.38 -1.54 3.99
CA SER A 36 4.12 -0.81 4.06
C SER A 36 3.12 -1.22 2.98
N ARG A 37 3.58 -1.57 1.76
CA ARG A 37 2.70 -2.14 0.71
C ARG A 37 2.10 -3.48 1.14
N VAL A 38 2.92 -4.35 1.72
CA VAL A 38 2.46 -5.66 2.24
C VAL A 38 1.46 -5.44 3.37
N MET A 39 1.74 -4.54 4.31
CA MET A 39 0.81 -4.20 5.39
C MET A 39 -0.53 -3.64 4.86
N ALA A 40 -0.49 -2.73 3.87
CA ALA A 40 -1.69 -2.19 3.26
C ALA A 40 -2.52 -3.28 2.57
N LEU A 41 -1.86 -4.21 1.87
CA LEU A 41 -2.51 -5.35 1.23
C LEU A 41 -3.14 -6.29 2.26
N GLU A 42 -2.44 -6.57 3.35
CA GLU A 42 -2.96 -7.43 4.43
C GLU A 42 -4.21 -6.83 5.07
N VAL A 43 -4.23 -5.51 5.32
CA VAL A 43 -5.44 -4.82 5.80
C VAL A 43 -6.58 -4.91 4.78
N ALA A 44 -6.30 -4.80 3.48
CA ALA A 44 -7.32 -4.94 2.44
C ALA A 44 -7.87 -6.38 2.36
N LEU A 45 -7.00 -7.39 2.48
CA LEU A 45 -7.36 -8.80 2.50
C LEU A 45 -8.20 -9.14 3.73
N ASN A 46 -7.81 -8.67 4.91
CA ASN A 46 -8.58 -8.86 6.13
C ASN A 46 -9.99 -8.29 5.99
N ARG A 47 -10.13 -7.07 5.45
CA ARG A 47 -11.46 -6.51 5.17
C ARG A 47 -12.22 -7.34 4.13
N ALA A 48 -11.56 -7.88 3.11
CA ALA A 48 -12.22 -8.74 2.13
C ALA A 48 -12.72 -10.05 2.74
N GLU A 49 -11.97 -10.67 3.65
CA GLU A 49 -12.41 -11.85 4.39
C GLU A 49 -13.57 -11.53 5.33
N GLU A 50 -13.59 -10.35 5.97
CA GLU A 50 -14.74 -9.89 6.74
C GLU A 50 -16.00 -9.77 5.87
N TYR A 51 -15.88 -9.26 4.64
CA TYR A 51 -16.99 -9.24 3.67
C TYR A 51 -17.48 -10.64 3.31
N ARG A 52 -16.57 -11.59 3.11
CA ARG A 52 -16.91 -12.99 2.80
C ARG A 52 -17.57 -13.71 3.98
N PHE A 53 -17.10 -13.44 5.19
CA PHE A 53 -17.56 -14.11 6.41
C PHE A 53 -18.88 -13.56 6.94
N LEU A 54 -19.03 -12.23 6.99
CA LEU A 54 -20.21 -11.56 7.56
C LEU A 54 -21.31 -11.27 6.52
N GLY A 55 -20.94 -11.26 5.24
CA GLY A 55 -21.75 -10.68 4.17
C GLY A 55 -21.64 -9.15 4.13
N ALA A 56 -21.89 -8.59 2.96
CA ALA A 56 -21.60 -7.18 2.68
C ALA A 56 -22.37 -6.21 3.58
N ARG A 57 -23.66 -6.47 3.87
CA ARG A 57 -24.47 -5.57 4.72
C ARG A 57 -23.89 -5.44 6.13
N GLN A 58 -23.42 -6.53 6.72
CA GLN A 58 -22.84 -6.50 8.06
C GLN A 58 -21.40 -5.96 8.02
N ALA A 59 -20.59 -6.37 7.04
CA ALA A 59 -19.23 -5.89 6.88
C ALA A 59 -19.13 -4.37 6.64
N ALA A 60 -20.12 -3.77 5.96
CA ALA A 60 -20.21 -2.32 5.74
C ALA A 60 -20.30 -1.49 7.04
N THR A 61 -20.73 -2.11 8.14
CA THR A 61 -20.85 -1.46 9.46
C THR A 61 -19.54 -1.47 10.26
N LEU A 62 -18.53 -2.21 9.78
CA LEU A 62 -17.25 -2.30 10.47
C LEU A 62 -16.47 -0.98 10.40
N PRO A 63 -15.60 -0.70 11.40
CA PRO A 63 -14.79 0.51 11.42
C PRO A 63 -14.01 0.71 10.12
N ARG A 64 -13.96 1.95 9.63
CA ARG A 64 -13.16 2.34 8.45
C ARG A 64 -11.73 2.75 8.80
N SER A 65 -11.31 2.54 10.04
CA SER A 65 -9.94 2.74 10.46
C SER A 65 -9.45 1.54 11.25
N VAL A 66 -8.26 1.04 10.92
CA VAL A 66 -7.65 -0.13 11.53
C VAL A 66 -6.19 0.15 11.84
N THR A 67 -5.77 -0.11 13.07
CA THR A 67 -4.35 -0.08 13.44
C THR A 67 -3.72 -1.42 13.08
N PHE A 68 -2.70 -1.40 12.22
CA PHE A 68 -1.96 -2.59 11.85
C PHE A 68 -0.48 -2.25 11.67
N GLY A 69 0.38 -2.94 12.42
CA GLY A 69 1.77 -2.55 12.59
C GLY A 69 1.88 -1.16 13.23
N PRO A 70 2.80 -0.30 12.76
CA PRO A 70 3.00 1.05 13.32
C PRO A 70 2.05 2.10 12.74
N HIS A 71 1.13 1.73 11.84
CA HIS A 71 0.29 2.68 11.11
C HIS A 71 -1.19 2.52 11.44
N GLN A 72 -1.89 3.65 11.43
CA GLN A 72 -3.34 3.69 11.40
C GLN A 72 -3.81 3.80 9.95
N TRP A 73 -4.41 2.73 9.44
CA TRP A 73 -4.91 2.64 8.09
C TRP A 73 -6.35 3.14 8.02
N GLN A 74 -6.69 3.83 6.95
CA GLN A 74 -8.02 4.30 6.58
C GLN A 74 -8.52 3.48 5.39
N LEU A 75 -9.77 3.02 5.47
CA LEU A 75 -10.43 2.20 4.48
C LEU A 75 -11.56 2.99 3.82
N GLU A 76 -11.42 3.22 2.53
CA GLU A 76 -12.51 3.70 1.68
C GLU A 76 -13.09 2.51 0.94
N ILE A 77 -14.40 2.30 1.05
CA ILE A 77 -15.09 1.18 0.44
C ILE A 77 -16.28 1.67 -0.37
N THR A 78 -16.31 1.27 -1.63
CA THR A 78 -17.43 1.51 -2.56
C THR A 78 -18.02 0.18 -2.98
N GLU A 79 -19.35 0.09 -2.97
CA GLU A 79 -20.08 -1.15 -3.26
C GLU A 79 -20.97 -1.01 -4.49
N ALA A 80 -21.11 -2.11 -5.23
CA ALA A 80 -22.04 -2.24 -6.33
C ALA A 80 -22.70 -3.63 -6.32
N THR A 81 -23.98 -3.70 -6.68
CA THR A 81 -24.66 -4.99 -6.86
C THR A 81 -24.29 -5.61 -8.21
N THR A 82 -23.80 -6.83 -8.18
CA THR A 82 -23.50 -7.62 -9.37
C THR A 82 -24.78 -8.15 -10.02
N ARG A 83 -24.72 -8.55 -11.29
CA ARG A 83 -25.86 -9.17 -12.01
C ARG A 83 -26.36 -10.47 -11.35
N ALA A 84 -25.48 -11.16 -10.62
CA ALA A 84 -25.80 -12.40 -9.93
C ALA A 84 -26.33 -12.18 -8.50
N GLY A 85 -26.59 -10.93 -8.10
CA GLY A 85 -27.17 -10.59 -6.79
C GLY A 85 -26.16 -10.52 -5.62
N PHE A 86 -24.88 -10.77 -5.88
CA PHE A 86 -23.80 -10.53 -4.92
C PHE A 86 -23.44 -9.04 -4.84
N THR A 87 -22.72 -8.66 -3.79
CA THR A 87 -22.13 -7.34 -3.66
C THR A 87 -20.66 -7.38 -4.06
N GLU A 88 -20.25 -6.53 -4.99
CA GLU A 88 -18.86 -6.22 -5.29
C GLU A 88 -18.43 -5.03 -4.43
N ALA A 89 -17.42 -5.21 -3.59
CA ALA A 89 -16.82 -4.15 -2.79
C ALA A 89 -15.41 -3.86 -3.28
N THR A 90 -15.15 -2.62 -3.69
CA THR A 90 -13.81 -2.10 -3.90
C THR A 90 -13.30 -1.51 -2.59
N ILE A 91 -12.23 -2.08 -2.06
CA ILE A 91 -11.58 -1.68 -0.81
C ILE A 91 -10.29 -0.94 -1.16
N LEU A 92 -10.17 0.29 -0.69
CA LEU A 92 -8.99 1.13 -0.82
C LEU A 92 -8.41 1.43 0.56
N VAL A 93 -7.16 1.07 0.77
CA VAL A 93 -6.45 1.20 2.05
C VAL A 93 -5.35 2.24 1.92
N ARG A 94 -5.31 3.20 2.85
CA ARG A 94 -4.32 4.30 2.86
C ARG A 94 -3.86 4.61 4.28
N ALA A 95 -2.62 5.04 4.45
CA ALA A 95 -2.11 5.67 5.67
C ALA A 95 -1.28 6.90 5.29
N PRO A 96 -1.14 7.90 6.19
CA PRO A 96 -0.34 9.10 5.92
C PRO A 96 1.10 8.73 5.54
N ASP A 97 1.59 9.30 4.44
CA ASP A 97 2.96 9.11 3.92
C ASP A 97 3.37 7.65 3.64
N GLN A 98 2.39 6.75 3.54
CA GLN A 98 2.61 5.34 3.22
C GLN A 98 2.03 4.97 1.85
N PRO A 99 2.63 4.00 1.15
CA PRO A 99 1.96 3.37 0.02
C PRO A 99 0.67 2.66 0.46
N GLY A 100 -0.36 2.71 -0.39
CA GLY A 100 -1.65 2.07 -0.14
C GLY A 100 -1.85 0.78 -0.94
N ALA A 101 -3.03 0.17 -0.76
CA ALA A 101 -3.48 -0.99 -1.51
C ALA A 101 -4.92 -0.81 -1.99
N ARG A 102 -5.27 -1.45 -3.11
CA ARG A 102 -6.64 -1.54 -3.61
C ARG A 102 -6.97 -2.99 -3.93
N LEU A 103 -8.11 -3.47 -3.44
CA LEU A 103 -8.57 -4.84 -3.63
C LEU A 103 -10.06 -4.84 -3.93
N VAL A 104 -10.51 -5.79 -4.75
CA VAL A 104 -11.93 -5.98 -5.05
C VAL A 104 -12.33 -7.35 -4.55
N VAL A 105 -13.46 -7.41 -3.84
CA VAL A 105 -14.06 -8.66 -3.36
C VAL A 105 -15.51 -8.74 -3.80
N ILE A 106 -15.94 -9.92 -4.21
CA ILE A 106 -17.35 -10.23 -4.44
C ILE A 106 -17.78 -11.13 -3.27
N ALA A 107 -18.82 -10.72 -2.57
CA ALA A 107 -19.35 -11.42 -1.40
C ALA A 107 -20.88 -11.49 -1.42
N GLN A 108 -21.45 -12.40 -0.63
CA GLN A 108 -22.90 -12.44 -0.42
C GLN A 108 -23.35 -11.12 0.20
N THR A 109 -24.50 -10.60 -0.24
CA THR A 109 -25.06 -9.36 0.32
C THR A 109 -25.45 -9.54 1.79
N GLU A 110 -25.99 -10.71 2.12
CA GLU A 110 -26.28 -11.17 3.48
C GLU A 110 -25.93 -12.66 3.56
N VAL A 111 -25.47 -13.11 4.74
CA VAL A 111 -25.26 -14.54 5.00
C VAL A 111 -26.55 -15.12 5.58
N VAL A 112 -27.11 -16.13 4.92
CA VAL A 112 -28.25 -16.88 5.44
C VAL A 112 -27.74 -17.82 6.53
N ARG A 113 -28.22 -17.66 7.76
CA ARG A 113 -27.97 -18.61 8.87
C ARG A 113 -28.85 -19.85 8.76
#